data_AF-A0A356WV70-F1
#
_entry.id   AF-A0A356WV70-F1
#
_cell.length_a   1.000
_cell.length_b   1.000
_cell.length_c   1.000
_cell.angle_alpha   90.00
_cell.angle_beta   90.00
_cell.angle_gamma   90.00
#
_symmetry.space_group_name_H-M   'P 1'
#
loop_
_entity.id
_entity.type
_entity.pdbx_description
1 polymer ?
#
loop_
_entity_poly.entity_id
_entity_poly.type
_entity_poly.pdbx_seq_one_letter_code
_entity_poly.pdbx_strand_id
1 'polypeptide(L)'
;TAFLGRVGEVELGASALAGIIYIAIYTIGFGFSMGSQILIGRRNGEKKFHQIGEIVIQGILFLLVPALLLIAVFKLGFTDTLMRLFESENVSEAVSDYLDWRVYGFVFAFANSTFRAFYIGIARTKVLTINSLVMALVNLVLDYGLIFGNFVLPEMGFGGAALASV
;
A
#
# COMPACT_ATOMS: atom_id res chain seq x y z
N THR A 1 1.16 -10.78 3.83
CA THR A 1 1.81 -10.68 5.16
C THR A 1 1.85 -12.01 5.91
N ALA A 2 0.90 -12.93 5.73
CA ALA A 2 0.92 -14.24 6.41
C ALA A 2 1.94 -15.28 5.85
N PHE A 3 2.39 -15.14 4.60
CA PHE A 3 3.31 -16.11 3.97
C PHE A 3 4.80 -15.94 4.29
N LEU A 4 5.18 -14.83 4.95
CA LEU A 4 6.56 -14.65 5.39
C LEU A 4 6.92 -15.62 6.53
N GLY A 5 5.94 -16.20 7.24
CA GLY A 5 6.17 -17.16 8.34
C GLY A 5 6.92 -18.46 7.99
N ARG A 6 7.26 -18.69 6.71
CA ARG A 6 7.97 -19.89 6.23
C ARG A 6 9.40 -19.62 5.75
N VAL A 7 9.78 -18.36 5.59
CA VAL A 7 11.14 -17.89 5.31
C VAL A 7 11.74 -17.56 6.68
N GLY A 8 12.94 -18.07 6.99
CA GLY A 8 13.47 -18.27 8.35
C GLY A 8 13.39 -17.03 9.27
N GLU A 9 13.58 -17.22 10.58
CA GLU A 9 13.45 -16.13 11.59
C GLU A 9 14.16 -14.81 11.20
N VAL A 10 15.29 -14.90 10.50
CA VAL A 10 16.07 -13.77 9.98
C VAL A 10 15.32 -13.01 8.87
N GLU A 11 14.75 -13.71 7.89
CA GLU A 11 14.00 -13.12 6.77
C GLU A 11 12.68 -12.49 7.25
N LEU A 12 12.04 -13.11 8.25
CA LEU A 12 10.85 -12.57 8.90
C LEU A 12 11.15 -11.26 9.64
N GLY A 13 12.24 -11.24 10.41
CA GLY A 13 12.71 -10.05 11.13
C GLY A 13 13.10 -8.91 10.19
N ALA A 14 13.81 -9.23 9.10
CA ALA A 14 14.17 -8.27 8.05
C ALA A 14 12.93 -7.68 7.37
N SER A 15 11.93 -8.48 7.01
CA SER A 15 10.70 -8.00 6.39
C SER A 15 9.87 -7.11 7.33
N ALA A 16 9.83 -7.43 8.62
CA ALA A 16 9.17 -6.58 9.62
C ALA A 16 9.83 -5.20 9.72
N LEU A 17 11.17 -5.15 9.77
CA LEU A 17 11.95 -3.91 9.78
C LEU A 17 11.74 -3.09 8.50
N ALA A 18 11.83 -3.73 7.33
CA ALA A 18 11.56 -3.08 6.05
C ALA A 18 10.11 -2.55 5.98
N GLY A 19 9.16 -3.27 6.55
CA GLY A 19 7.76 -2.84 6.68
C GLY A 19 7.60 -1.59 7.54
N ILE A 20 8.33 -1.47 8.66
CA ILE A 20 8.31 -0.27 9.51
C ILE A 20 8.85 0.94 8.74
N ILE A 21 9.98 0.78 8.04
CA ILE A 21 10.56 1.84 7.21
C ILE A 21 9.58 2.27 6.13
N TYR A 22 8.94 1.30 5.47
CA TYR A 22 7.92 1.58 4.47
C TYR A 22 6.74 2.38 5.05
N ILE A 23 6.23 2.00 6.23
CA ILE A 23 5.13 2.72 6.89
C ILE A 23 5.55 4.14 7.29
N ALA A 24 6.78 4.32 7.78
CA ALA A 24 7.30 5.64 8.16
C ALA A 24 7.29 6.60 6.96
N ILE A 25 7.82 6.15 5.81
CA ILE A 25 7.83 6.91 4.56
C ILE A 25 6.39 7.13 4.05
N TYR A 26 5.56 6.09 4.07
CA TYR A 26 4.17 6.16 3.62
C TYR A 26 3.36 7.18 4.42
N THR A 27 3.63 7.32 5.71
CA THR A 27 2.92 8.25 6.61
C THR A 27 3.08 9.71 6.17
N ILE A 28 4.24 10.06 5.58
CA ILE A 28 4.46 11.40 5.02
C ILE A 28 3.47 11.68 3.88
N GLY A 29 3.36 10.76 2.91
CA GLY A 29 2.40 10.89 1.81
C GLY A 29 0.94 10.80 2.28
N PHE A 30 0.69 10.00 3.33
CA PHE A 30 -0.62 9.92 3.96
C PHE A 30 -1.06 11.25 4.61
N GLY A 31 -0.12 12.01 5.19
CA GLY A 31 -0.38 13.35 5.71
C GLY A 31 -0.90 14.31 4.64
N PHE A 32 -0.29 14.30 3.45
CA PHE A 32 -0.75 15.09 2.30
C PHE A 32 -2.12 14.66 1.79
N SER A 33 -2.37 13.35 1.77
CA SER A 33 -3.70 12.79 1.47
C SER A 33 -4.76 13.33 2.45
N MET A 34 -4.47 13.40 3.75
CA MET A 34 -5.39 13.99 4.73
C MET A 34 -5.63 15.49 4.48
N GLY A 35 -4.59 16.26 4.17
CA GLY A 35 -4.75 17.68 3.81
C GLY A 35 -5.65 17.87 2.58
N SER A 36 -5.43 17.05 1.55
CA SER A 36 -6.26 17.05 0.33
C SER A 36 -7.72 16.70 0.65
N GLN A 37 -7.97 15.72 1.52
CA GLN A 37 -9.31 15.34 1.97
C GLN A 37 -10.06 16.53 2.60
N ILE A 38 -9.40 17.33 3.43
CA ILE A 38 -10.00 18.52 4.09
C ILE A 38 -10.38 19.57 3.05
N LEU A 39 -9.48 19.87 2.10
CA LEU A 39 -9.74 20.82 1.02
C LEU A 39 -10.91 20.38 0.13
N ILE A 40 -10.93 19.10 -0.24
CA ILE A 40 -12.03 18.51 -1.02
C ILE A 40 -13.34 18.59 -0.25
N GLY A 41 -13.34 18.25 1.04
CA GLY A 41 -14.52 18.35 1.91
C GLY A 41 -15.08 19.78 1.99
N ARG A 42 -14.20 20.78 2.11
CA ARG A 42 -14.59 22.19 2.09
C ARG A 42 -15.21 22.59 0.76
N ARG A 43 -14.59 22.25 -0.38
CA ARG A 43 -15.13 22.57 -1.72
C ARG A 43 -16.44 21.84 -2.02
N ASN A 44 -16.58 20.62 -1.52
CA ASN A 44 -17.82 19.87 -1.58
C ASN A 44 -18.95 20.58 -0.80
N GLY A 45 -18.66 21.08 0.41
CA GLY A 45 -19.60 21.91 1.18
C GLY A 45 -19.96 23.23 0.50
N GLU A 46 -19.00 23.86 -0.19
CA GLU A 46 -19.21 25.07 -1.00
C GLU A 46 -19.94 24.80 -2.34
N LYS A 47 -20.30 23.55 -2.66
CA LYS A 47 -20.88 23.12 -3.96
C LYS A 47 -20.02 23.47 -5.19
N LYS A 48 -18.71 23.67 -5.01
CA LYS A 48 -17.75 23.99 -6.08
C LYS A 48 -17.08 22.73 -6.62
N PHE A 49 -17.87 21.88 -7.28
CA PHE A 49 -17.41 20.56 -7.71
C PHE A 49 -16.26 20.60 -8.73
N HIS A 50 -16.20 21.62 -9.58
CA HIS A 50 -15.12 21.77 -10.58
C HIS A 50 -13.73 21.88 -9.91
N GLN A 51 -13.65 22.60 -8.80
CA GLN A 51 -12.39 22.80 -8.06
C GLN A 51 -11.93 21.53 -7.33
N ILE A 52 -12.82 20.56 -7.10
CA ILE A 52 -12.45 19.26 -6.50
C ILE A 52 -11.54 18.48 -7.46
N GLY A 53 -11.88 18.47 -8.76
CA GLY A 53 -11.06 17.79 -9.77
C GLY A 53 -9.64 18.36 -9.84
N GLU A 54 -9.51 19.69 -9.79
CA GLU A 54 -8.21 20.35 -9.74
C GLU A 54 -7.40 19.95 -8.51
N ILE A 55 -8.01 19.93 -7.31
CA ILE A 55 -7.32 19.51 -6.07
C ILE A 55 -6.83 18.07 -6.18
N VAL A 56 -7.63 17.16 -6.76
CA VAL A 56 -7.23 15.76 -6.92
C VAL A 56 -6.07 15.61 -7.91
N ILE A 57 -6.16 16.25 -9.07
CA ILE A 57 -5.10 16.19 -10.09
C ILE A 57 -3.81 16.80 -9.54
N GLN A 58 -3.89 17.97 -8.90
CA GLN A 58 -2.74 18.62 -8.26
C GLN A 58 -2.18 17.77 -7.13
N GLY A 59 -3.03 17.12 -6.33
CA GLY A 59 -2.60 16.21 -5.26
C GLY A 59 -1.83 15.00 -5.79
N ILE A 60 -2.33 14.37 -6.87
CA ILE A 60 -1.65 13.24 -7.53
C ILE A 60 -0.30 13.69 -8.11
N LEU A 61 -0.27 14.79 -8.85
CA LEU A 61 0.96 15.34 -9.43
C LEU A 61 1.97 15.73 -8.35
N PHE A 62 1.49 16.36 -7.27
CA PHE A 62 2.31 16.75 -6.13
C PHE A 62 2.92 15.53 -5.44
N LEU A 63 2.15 14.45 -5.26
CA LEU A 63 2.61 13.21 -4.62
C LEU A 63 3.46 12.32 -5.54
N LEU A 64 3.35 12.49 -6.86
CA LEU A 64 4.23 11.84 -7.83
C LEU A 64 5.69 12.30 -7.69
N VAL A 65 5.93 13.58 -7.41
CA VAL A 65 7.28 14.14 -7.21
C VAL A 65 8.04 13.44 -6.08
N PRO A 66 7.54 13.38 -4.83
CA PRO A 66 8.21 12.67 -3.75
C PRO A 66 8.28 11.16 -4.00
N ALA A 67 7.32 10.54 -4.70
CA ALA A 67 7.43 9.13 -5.09
C ALA A 67 8.63 8.89 -6.02
N LEU A 68 8.81 9.73 -7.05
CA LEU A 68 9.94 9.64 -7.97
C LEU A 68 11.26 9.97 -7.29
N LEU A 69 11.28 10.95 -6.37
CA LEU A 69 12.46 11.25 -5.56
C LEU A 69 12.83 10.08 -4.65
N LEU A 70 11.85 9.43 -4.01
CA LEU A 70 12.09 8.23 -3.21
C LEU A 70 12.67 7.10 -4.06
N ILE A 71 12.14 6.88 -5.28
CA ILE A 71 12.71 5.91 -6.21
C ILE A 71 14.17 6.24 -6.53
N ALA A 72 14.46 7.50 -6.88
CA ALA A 72 15.81 7.93 -7.20
C ALA A 72 16.76 7.78 -6.00
N VAL A 73 16.36 8.19 -4.80
CA VAL A 73 17.18 8.08 -3.59
C VAL A 73 17.51 6.63 -3.27
N PHE A 74 16.52 5.73 -3.31
CA PHE A 74 16.75 4.31 -3.06
C PHE A 74 17.65 3.66 -4.13
N LYS A 75 17.46 4.00 -5.41
CA LYS A 75 18.29 3.47 -6.51
C LYS A 75 19.70 4.06 -6.59
N LEU A 76 19.93 5.26 -6.05
CA LEU A 76 21.25 5.93 -6.06
C LEU A 76 22.14 5.56 -4.87
N GLY A 77 21.82 4.50 -4.12
CA GLY A 77 22.70 3.96 -3.07
C GLY A 77 22.27 4.30 -1.64
N PHE A 78 21.04 4.77 -1.40
CA PHE A 78 20.52 4.88 -0.03
C PHE A 78 20.45 3.51 0.66
N THR A 79 20.30 2.45 -0.13
CA THR A 79 20.39 1.05 0.31
C THR A 79 21.71 0.77 1.01
N ASP A 80 22.86 1.21 0.47
CA ASP A 80 24.18 1.04 1.11
C ASP A 80 24.30 1.75 2.46
N THR A 81 23.60 2.88 2.62
CA THR A 81 23.57 3.62 3.88
C THR A 81 22.68 2.92 4.90
N LEU A 82 21.55 2.38 4.44
CA LEU A 82 20.67 1.51 5.22
C LEU A 82 21.39 0.24 5.69
N MET A 83 22.26 -0.32 4.85
CA MET A 83 23.03 -1.51 5.20
C MET A 83 23.97 -1.28 6.39
N ARG A 84 24.47 -0.05 6.57
CA ARG A 84 25.32 0.34 7.70
C ARG A 84 24.56 0.55 9.02
N LEU A 85 23.22 0.60 8.98
CA LEU A 85 22.38 0.72 10.17
C LEU A 85 22.12 -0.63 10.84
N PHE A 86 22.42 -1.76 10.17
CA PHE A 86 22.21 -3.10 10.70
C PHE A 86 23.55 -3.78 11.02
N GLU A 87 23.67 -4.38 12.21
CA GLU A 87 24.89 -5.09 12.63
C GLU A 87 25.08 -6.45 11.95
N SER A 88 24.02 -7.02 11.35
CA SER A 88 24.06 -8.34 10.70
C SER A 88 23.91 -8.19 9.17
N GLU A 89 24.93 -8.63 8.43
CA GLU A 89 24.96 -8.59 6.96
C GLU A 89 23.77 -9.34 6.33
N ASN A 90 23.37 -10.48 6.89
CA ASN A 90 22.23 -11.26 6.39
C ASN A 90 20.88 -10.53 6.52
N VAL A 91 20.68 -9.74 7.59
CA VAL A 91 19.45 -8.95 7.79
C VAL A 91 19.44 -7.76 6.84
N SER A 92 20.61 -7.14 6.67
CA SER A 92 20.83 -5.98 5.82
C SER A 92 20.50 -6.27 4.34
N GLU A 93 20.99 -7.39 3.82
CA GLU A 93 20.78 -7.81 2.43
C GLU A 93 19.29 -8.13 2.16
N ALA A 94 18.65 -8.84 3.10
CA ALA A 94 17.22 -9.13 3.02
C ALA A 94 16.32 -7.87 3.10
N VAL A 95 16.68 -6.87 3.92
CA VAL A 95 15.98 -5.58 3.98
C VAL A 95 16.15 -4.80 2.67
N SER A 96 17.37 -4.79 2.12
CA SER A 96 17.72 -4.15 0.85
C SER A 96 16.86 -4.69 -0.29
N ASP A 97 16.86 -6.00 -0.49
CA ASP A 97 16.09 -6.67 -1.54
C ASP A 97 14.59 -6.39 -1.41
N TYR A 98 14.07 -6.41 -0.18
CA TYR A 98 12.66 -6.12 0.06
C TYR A 98 12.32 -4.66 -0.32
N LEU A 99 13.14 -3.70 0.10
CA LEU A 99 12.90 -2.28 -0.17
C LEU A 99 13.04 -1.94 -1.66
N ASP A 100 13.96 -2.56 -2.38
CA ASP A 100 14.20 -2.28 -3.80
C ASP A 100 12.95 -2.55 -4.66
N TRP A 101 12.24 -3.65 -4.38
CA TRP A 101 10.95 -3.95 -5.01
C TRP A 101 9.81 -3.06 -4.47
N ARG A 102 9.82 -2.77 -3.16
CA ARG A 102 8.73 -2.04 -2.50
C ARG A 102 8.66 -0.56 -2.92
N VAL A 103 9.79 0.01 -3.32
CA VAL A 103 9.94 1.42 -3.69
C VAL A 103 9.05 1.82 -4.88
N TYR A 104 8.88 0.94 -5.87
CA TYR A 104 7.94 1.16 -6.98
C TYR A 104 6.48 1.22 -6.51
N GLY A 105 6.17 0.54 -5.39
CA GLY A 105 4.86 0.55 -4.76
C GLY A 105 4.43 1.91 -4.25
N PHE A 106 5.35 2.82 -3.92
CA PHE A 106 5.00 4.16 -3.42
C PHE A 106 4.23 5.00 -4.43
N VAL A 107 4.52 4.86 -5.73
CA VAL A 107 3.78 5.56 -6.80
C VAL A 107 2.30 5.19 -6.75
N PHE A 108 2.01 3.89 -6.69
CA PHE A 108 0.65 3.39 -6.61
C PHE A 108 0.01 3.71 -5.25
N ALA A 109 0.76 3.60 -4.16
CA ALA A 109 0.27 3.87 -2.82
C ALA A 109 -0.15 5.34 -2.64
N PHE A 110 0.62 6.29 -3.17
CA PHE A 110 0.29 7.71 -3.10
C PHE A 110 -0.82 8.12 -4.07
N ALA A 111 -0.89 7.50 -5.26
CA ALA A 111 -2.05 7.68 -6.13
C ALA A 111 -3.34 7.20 -5.43
N ASN A 112 -3.29 6.00 -4.83
CA ASN A 112 -4.42 5.40 -4.14
C ASN A 112 -4.84 6.22 -2.91
N SER A 113 -3.88 6.75 -2.13
CA SER A 113 -4.19 7.63 -1.00
C SER A 113 -4.96 8.88 -1.46
N THR A 114 -4.60 9.46 -2.60
CA THR A 114 -5.33 10.62 -3.16
C THR A 114 -6.76 10.27 -3.59
N PHE A 115 -6.98 9.12 -4.23
CA PHE A 115 -8.33 8.65 -4.55
C PHE A 115 -9.16 8.42 -3.30
N ARG A 116 -8.57 7.82 -2.26
CA ARG A 116 -9.21 7.65 -0.96
C ARG A 116 -9.59 9.01 -0.34
N ALA A 117 -8.69 9.99 -0.37
CA ALA A 117 -8.97 11.35 0.08
C ALA A 117 -10.14 12.00 -0.67
N PHE A 118 -10.22 11.78 -1.99
CA PHE A 118 -11.35 12.24 -2.80
C PHE A 118 -12.67 11.66 -2.35
N TYR A 119 -12.80 10.33 -2.29
CA TYR A 119 -14.06 9.68 -1.93
C TYR A 119 -14.53 10.01 -0.51
N ILE A 120 -13.59 10.13 0.43
CA ILE A 120 -13.90 10.57 1.80
C ILE A 120 -14.29 12.05 1.80
N GLY A 121 -13.55 12.90 1.10
CA GLY A 121 -13.82 14.33 1.02
C GLY A 121 -15.19 14.67 0.40
N ILE A 122 -15.64 13.93 -0.61
CA ILE A 122 -16.99 14.10 -1.18
C ILE A 122 -18.11 13.47 -0.34
N ALA A 123 -17.78 12.95 0.85
CA ALA A 123 -18.68 12.20 1.74
C ALA A 123 -19.35 10.98 1.08
N ARG A 124 -18.76 10.42 0.01
CA ARG A 124 -19.19 9.17 -0.62
C ARG A 124 -18.35 7.98 -0.13
N THR A 125 -18.24 7.86 1.18
CA THR A 125 -17.55 6.73 1.82
C THR A 125 -18.21 5.39 1.51
N LYS A 126 -19.50 5.37 1.12
CA LYS A 126 -20.19 4.16 0.65
C LYS A 126 -19.45 3.45 -0.48
N VAL A 127 -18.76 4.19 -1.38
CA VAL A 127 -17.97 3.58 -2.45
C VAL A 127 -16.77 2.83 -1.87
N LEU A 128 -16.07 3.42 -0.88
CA LEU A 128 -15.00 2.73 -0.17
C LEU A 128 -15.51 1.52 0.60
N THR A 129 -16.62 1.67 1.32
CA THR A 129 -17.21 0.57 2.10
C THR A 129 -17.63 -0.58 1.20
N ILE A 130 -18.28 -0.31 0.06
CA ILE A 130 -18.64 -1.34 -0.92
C ILE A 130 -17.37 -1.97 -1.51
N ASN A 131 -16.34 -1.19 -1.85
CA ASN A 131 -15.09 -1.75 -2.37
C ASN A 131 -14.41 -2.69 -1.36
N SER A 132 -14.34 -2.28 -0.08
CA SER A 132 -13.82 -3.12 0.99
C SER A 132 -14.69 -4.35 1.24
N LEU A 133 -16.02 -4.23 1.13
CA LEU A 133 -16.94 -5.35 1.26
C LEU A 133 -16.82 -6.32 0.09
N VAL A 134 -16.65 -5.82 -1.14
CA VAL A 134 -16.44 -6.63 -2.34
C VAL A 134 -15.08 -7.32 -2.26
N MET A 135 -14.01 -6.63 -1.84
CA MET A 135 -12.72 -7.29 -1.56
C MET A 135 -12.86 -8.39 -0.52
N ALA A 136 -13.53 -8.10 0.61
CA ALA A 136 -13.74 -9.09 1.66
C ALA A 136 -14.59 -10.29 1.19
N LEU A 137 -15.61 -10.04 0.36
CA LEU A 137 -16.45 -11.09 -0.21
C LEU A 137 -15.72 -11.89 -1.27
N VAL A 138 -14.93 -11.26 -2.14
CA VAL A 138 -14.09 -11.94 -3.13
C VAL A 138 -13.05 -12.81 -2.41
N ASN A 139 -12.40 -12.28 -1.37
CA ASN A 139 -11.48 -13.05 -0.55
C ASN A 139 -12.21 -14.21 0.13
N LEU A 140 -13.38 -13.99 0.72
CA LEU A 140 -14.17 -15.03 1.37
C LEU A 140 -14.69 -16.10 0.39
N VAL A 141 -15.08 -15.73 -0.83
CA VAL A 141 -15.54 -16.65 -1.88
C VAL A 141 -14.38 -17.44 -2.46
N LEU A 142 -13.23 -16.81 -2.69
CA LEU A 142 -12.02 -17.48 -3.16
C LEU A 142 -11.43 -18.38 -2.07
N ASP A 143 -11.43 -17.94 -0.81
CA ASP A 143 -11.08 -18.74 0.36
C ASP A 143 -11.97 -19.98 0.41
N TYR A 144 -13.30 -19.78 0.36
CA TYR A 144 -14.25 -20.89 0.41
C TYR A 144 -14.13 -21.85 -0.78
N GLY A 145 -13.93 -21.33 -2.00
CA GLY A 145 -13.78 -22.13 -3.21
C GLY A 145 -12.47 -22.93 -3.26
N LEU A 146 -11.35 -22.34 -2.85
CA LEU A 146 -10.04 -23.00 -2.86
C LEU A 146 -9.82 -23.94 -1.64
N ILE A 147 -10.51 -23.69 -0.52
CA ILE A 147 -10.48 -24.56 0.66
C ILE A 147 -11.38 -25.79 0.48
N PHE A 148 -12.59 -25.63 -0.06
CA PHE A 148 -13.59 -26.71 -0.16
C PHE A 148 -13.73 -27.33 -1.57
N GLY A 149 -12.93 -26.90 -2.55
CA GLY A 149 -12.80 -27.60 -3.84
C GLY A 149 -14.07 -27.70 -4.68
N ASN A 150 -14.98 -26.74 -4.58
CA ASN A 150 -16.21 -26.70 -5.39
C ASN A 150 -16.17 -25.53 -6.40
N PHE A 151 -16.70 -25.77 -7.61
CA PHE A 151 -16.53 -24.98 -8.86
C PHE A 151 -15.24 -25.24 -9.68
N VAL A 152 -14.92 -26.51 -9.99
CA VAL A 152 -13.92 -26.88 -11.03
C VAL A 152 -12.45 -26.55 -10.66
N LEU A 153 -12.19 -26.07 -9.44
CA LEU A 153 -10.85 -25.77 -8.92
C LEU A 153 -10.33 -26.88 -7.98
N PRO A 154 -9.03 -27.22 -8.03
CA PRO A 154 -8.45 -28.29 -7.21
C PRO A 154 -8.45 -27.93 -5.71
N GLU A 155 -8.77 -28.90 -4.84
CA GLU A 155 -8.68 -28.76 -3.38
C GLU A 155 -7.23 -28.47 -2.97
N MET A 156 -6.94 -27.24 -2.55
CA MET A 156 -5.60 -26.83 -2.08
C MET A 156 -5.55 -26.58 -0.56
N GLY A 157 -6.65 -26.81 0.15
CA GLY A 157 -6.74 -26.71 1.60
C GLY A 157 -6.24 -25.37 2.13
N PHE A 158 -5.33 -25.40 3.10
CA PHE A 158 -4.76 -24.21 3.77
C PHE A 158 -4.02 -23.24 2.81
N GLY A 159 -3.57 -23.72 1.64
CA GLY A 159 -2.93 -22.88 0.63
C GLY A 159 -3.91 -21.99 -0.15
N GLY A 160 -5.18 -22.38 -0.21
CA GLY A 160 -6.26 -21.63 -0.84
C GLY A 160 -6.61 -20.34 -0.11
N ALA A 161 -6.66 -20.42 1.22
CA ALA A 161 -6.97 -19.33 2.14
C ALA A 161 -5.99 -18.14 2.06
N ALA A 162 -4.80 -18.40 1.53
CA ALA A 162 -3.71 -17.43 1.55
C ALA A 162 -3.42 -16.86 0.15
N LEU A 163 -3.82 -17.56 -0.93
CA LEU A 163 -3.88 -17.02 -2.30
C LEU A 163 -5.08 -16.09 -2.52
N ALA A 164 -6.16 -16.35 -1.79
CA ALA A 164 -7.39 -15.56 -1.84
C ALA A 164 -7.34 -14.30 -0.98
N SER A 165 -6.34 -14.13 -0.10
CA SER A 165 -6.21 -12.94 0.74
C SER A 165 -5.26 -11.92 0.12
N VAL A 166 -5.79 -11.03 -0.74
CA VAL A 166 -5.17 -9.74 -1.14
C VAL A 166 -6.02 -8.58 -0.66
#